data_AF-A0A430EJX0-F1
#
_entry.id   AF-A0A430EJX0-F1
#
_cell.length_a   1.000
_cell.length_b   1.000
_cell.length_c   1.000
_cell.angle_alpha   90.00
_cell.angle_beta   90.00
_cell.angle_gamma   90.00
#
_symmetry.space_group_name_H-M   'P 1'
#
loop_
_entity.id
_entity.type
_entity.pdbx_description
1 polymer ?
#
loop_
_entity_poly.entity_id
_entity_poly.type
_entity_poly.pdbx_seq_one_letter_code
_entity_poly.pdbx_strand_id
1 'polypeptide(L)' 'MNVDNGRRVRLEIAGVFEGLAGVQGNRASFVPNRSSARPESVKGGILDGQNVRLATTRDGDGPVYIARFQVIE' A
#
# COMPACT_ATOMS: atom_id res chain seq x y z
N MET A 1 -12.29 23.97 4.03
CA MET A 1 -11.41 23.10 3.22
C MET A 1 -10.69 22.19 4.19
N ASN A 2 -10.98 20.88 4.17
CA ASN A 2 -10.26 19.94 5.04
C ASN A 2 -8.96 19.55 4.34
N VAL A 3 -7.83 19.85 4.97
CA VAL A 3 -6.50 19.45 4.49
C VAL A 3 -6.21 18.05 5.04
N ASP A 4 -6.07 17.06 4.15
CA ASP A 4 -5.60 15.71 4.51
C ASP A 4 -4.07 15.67 4.43
N ASN A 5 -3.43 15.79 5.61
CA ASN A 5 -1.97 15.71 5.75
C ASN A 5 -1.42 14.27 5.60
N GLY A 6 -2.28 13.29 5.32
CA GLY A 6 -1.95 11.89 5.33
C GLY A 6 -1.62 11.37 6.73
N ARG A 7 -1.38 10.06 6.82
CA ARG A 7 -0.96 9.38 8.05
C ARG A 7 -0.06 8.19 7.74
N ARG A 8 0.69 7.71 8.72
CA ARG A 8 1.43 6.43 8.61
C ARG A 8 0.62 5.33 9.27
N VAL A 9 0.42 4.21 8.58
CA VAL A 9 -0.26 3.03 9.13
C VAL A 9 0.54 1.78 8.80
N ARG A 10 0.29 0.69 9.54
CA ARG A 10 0.87 -0.60 9.22
C ARG A 10 0.24 -1.15 7.94
N LEU A 11 1.07 -1.60 7.01
CA LEU A 11 0.68 -2.25 5.78
C LEU A 11 1.45 -3.57 5.64
N GLU A 12 0.72 -4.62 5.32
CA GLU A 12 1.26 -5.93 4.98
C GLU A 12 0.72 -6.35 3.62
N ILE A 13 1.64 -6.69 2.72
CA ILE A 13 1.37 -7.25 1.40
C ILE A 13 2.23 -8.51 1.28
N ALA A 14 1.57 -9.66 1.21
CA ALA A 14 2.22 -10.96 1.17
C ALA A 14 3.31 -11.00 0.08
N GLY A 15 4.54 -11.30 0.51
CA GLY A 15 5.71 -11.42 -0.36
C GLY A 15 6.27 -10.15 -0.98
N VAL A 16 5.68 -8.98 -0.69
CA VAL A 16 6.08 -7.68 -1.27
C VAL A 16 6.54 -6.68 -0.22
N PHE A 17 5.74 -6.48 0.83
CA PHE A 17 5.99 -5.43 1.80
C PHE A 17 5.44 -5.79 3.19
N GLU A 18 6.21 -5.49 4.23
CA GLU A 18 5.68 -5.37 5.60
C GLU A 18 6.34 -4.18 6.28
N GLY A 19 5.53 -3.25 6.81
CA GLY A 19 6.05 -2.09 7.52
C GLY A 19 5.04 -0.95 7.64
N LEU A 20 5.56 0.26 7.84
CA LEU A 20 4.75 1.48 7.83
C LEU A 20 4.67 2.05 6.42
N ALA A 21 3.44 2.26 5.93
CA ALA A 21 3.15 2.93 4.68
C ALA A 21 2.54 4.31 4.93
N GLY A 22 2.84 5.27 4.06
CA GLY A 22 2.16 6.56 4.06
C GLY A 22 0.81 6.42 3.37
N VAL A 23 -0.27 6.88 4.00
CA VAL A 23 -1.63 6.83 3.49
C VAL A 23 -2.19 8.23 3.34
N GLN A 24 -2.80 8.52 2.20
CA GLN A 24 -3.54 9.75 1.92
C GLN A 24 -4.76 9.41 1.07
N GLY A 25 -5.96 9.78 1.54
CA GLY A 25 -7.21 9.30 0.95
C GLY A 25 -7.25 7.76 0.83
N ASN A 26 -7.45 7.25 -0.39
CA ASN A 26 -7.51 5.81 -0.71
C ASN A 26 -6.20 5.26 -1.29
N ARG A 27 -5.07 5.92 -1.04
CA ARG A 27 -3.76 5.54 -1.56
C ARG A 27 -2.79 5.25 -0.42
N ALA A 28 -2.01 4.19 -0.56
CA ALA A 28 -0.90 3.84 0.31
C ALA A 28 0.41 3.83 -0.50
N SER A 29 1.43 4.52 -0.03
CA SER A 29 2.76 4.57 -0.64
C SER A 29 3.76 3.77 0.18
N PHE A 30 4.52 2.91 -0.49
CA PHE A 30 5.50 2.03 0.14
C PHE A 30 6.67 1.73 -0.80
N VAL A 31 7.80 1.28 -0.24
CA VAL A 31 8.93 0.74 -1.00
C VAL A 31 9.00 -0.75 -0.69
N PRO A 32 8.88 -1.66 -1.68
CA PRO A 32 8.95 -3.10 -1.46
C PRO A 32 10.21 -3.49 -0.70
N ASN A 33 10.04 -4.34 0.32
CA ASN A 33 11.14 -4.85 1.15
C ASN A 33 11.17 -6.38 1.19
N ARG A 34 10.35 -7.03 0.36
CA ARG A 34 10.34 -8.47 0.10
C ARG A 34 10.30 -8.72 -1.40
N SER A 35 10.76 -9.91 -1.80
CA SER A 35 11.00 -10.25 -3.22
C SER A 35 10.32 -11.54 -3.67
N SER A 36 9.50 -12.18 -2.83
CA SER A 36 8.82 -13.43 -3.18
C SER A 36 7.60 -13.23 -4.07
N ALA A 37 7.13 -11.99 -4.26
CA ALA A 37 6.10 -11.63 -5.21
C ALA A 37 6.41 -10.27 -5.87
N ARG A 38 5.82 -10.03 -7.05
CA ARG A 38 5.89 -8.72 -7.72
C ARG A 38 4.80 -7.81 -7.16
N PRO A 39 5.10 -6.55 -6.81
CA PRO A 39 4.09 -5.59 -6.34
C PRO A 39 2.85 -5.58 -7.23
N GLU A 40 3.02 -5.44 -8.54
CA GLU A 40 1.95 -5.30 -9.55
C GLU A 40 1.02 -6.52 -9.65
N SER A 41 1.45 -7.67 -9.13
CA SER A 41 0.68 -8.92 -9.17
C SER A 41 -0.28 -9.09 -7.98
N VAL A 42 -0.08 -8.33 -6.90
CA VAL A 42 -0.87 -8.50 -5.68
C VAL A 42 -2.26 -7.90 -5.83
N LYS A 43 -3.24 -8.53 -5.17
CA LYS A 43 -4.66 -8.13 -5.22
C LYS A 43 -5.23 -7.72 -3.87
N GLY A 44 -4.45 -7.88 -2.80
CA GLY A 44 -4.88 -7.55 -1.46
C GLY A 44 -3.74 -7.52 -0.46
N GLY A 45 -4.09 -7.14 0.76
CA GLY A 45 -3.19 -7.03 1.90
C GLY A 45 -3.95 -6.68 3.17
N ILE A 46 -3.21 -6.36 4.22
CA ILE A 46 -3.74 -5.90 5.50
C ILE A 46 -3.28 -4.45 5.71
N LEU A 47 -4.21 -3.53 5.88
CA LEU A 47 -3.95 -2.12 6.17
C LEU A 47 -4.55 -1.78 7.53
N ASP A 48 -3.72 -1.41 8.50
CA ASP A 48 -4.16 -1.07 9.87
C ASP A 48 -5.03 -2.17 10.53
N GLY A 49 -4.71 -3.44 10.23
CA GLY A 49 -5.47 -4.60 10.70
C GLY A 49 -6.69 -4.97 9.87
N GLN A 50 -7.05 -4.18 8.86
CA GLN A 50 -8.19 -4.45 7.98
C GLN A 50 -7.76 -5.12 6.67
N ASN A 51 -8.53 -6.10 6.22
CA ASN A 51 -8.34 -6.69 4.89
C ASN A 51 -8.71 -5.66 3.82
N VAL A 52 -7.82 -5.46 2.85
CA VAL A 52 -8.03 -4.52 1.75
C VAL A 52 -7.79 -5.20 0.40
N ARG A 53 -8.56 -4.80 -0.62
CA ARG A 53 -8.18 -5.02 -2.02
C ARG A 53 -7.15 -3.98 -2.42
N LEU A 54 -6.14 -4.40 -3.17
CA LEU A 54 -5.05 -3.53 -3.63
C LEU A 54 -4.93 -3.53 -5.15
N ALA A 55 -4.70 -2.35 -5.70
CA ALA A 55 -4.20 -2.15 -7.06
C ALA A 55 -2.92 -1.30 -6.97
N THR A 56 -1.79 -1.97 -7.15
CA THR A 56 -0.44 -1.39 -7.02
C THR A 56 0.12 -0.98 -8.36
N THR A 57 0.71 0.22 -8.42
CA THR A 57 1.45 0.74 -9.57
C THR A 57 2.75 1.36 -9.10
N ARG A 58 3.82 1.25 -9.87
CA ARG A 58 5.06 1.96 -9.60
C ARG A 58 4.85 3.47 -9.78
N ASP A 59 5.43 4.27 -8.89
CA ASP A 59 5.37 5.73 -8.96
C ASP A 59 6.59 6.27 -9.73
N GLY A 60 6.39 6.54 -11.02
CA GLY A 60 7.44 6.98 -11.93
C GLY A 60 8.60 5.97 -12.03
N ASP A 61 9.83 6.50 -12.07
CA ASP A 61 11.05 5.70 -12.22
C ASP A 61 11.65 5.22 -10.88
N GLY A 62 11.08 5.64 -9.75
CA GLY A 62 11.60 5.35 -8.42
C GLY A 62 11.27 3.94 -7.89
N PRO A 63 11.84 3.56 -6.73
CA PRO A 63 11.51 2.30 -6.06
C PRO A 63 10.16 2.36 -5.31
N VAL A 64 9.47 3.50 -5.35
CA VAL A 64 8.20 3.74 -4.65
C VAL A 64 7.04 3.15 -5.46
N TYR A 65 6.12 2.51 -4.74
CA TYR A 65 4.86 2.02 -5.28
C TYR A 65 3.71 2.72 -4.59
N ILE A 66 2.65 2.97 -5.36
CA ILE A 66 1.37 3.45 -4.87
C ILE A 66 0.36 2.31 -5.02
N ALA A 67 -0.25 1.93 -3.90
CA ALA A 67 -1.40 1.04 -3.83
C ALA A 67 -2.67 1.86 -3.67
N ARG A 68 -3.59 1.79 -4.63
CA ARG A 68 -4.99 2.13 -4.37
C ARG A 68 -5.62 1.00 -3.58
N PHE A 69 -6.30 1.33 -2.49
CA PHE A 69 -6.91 0.34 -1.62
C PHE A 69 -8.41 0.54 -1.44
N GLN A 70 -9.10 -0.55 -1.14
CA GLN A 70 -10.50 -0.59 -0.73
C GLN A 70 -10.65 -1.58 0.42
N VAL A 71 -11.20 -1.14 1.55
CA VAL A 71 -11.48 -2.01 2.71
C VAL A 71 -12.57 -3.02 2.34
N ILE A 72 -12.35 -4.26 2.76
CA ILE A 72 -13.32 -5.37 2.63
C ILE A 72 -13.96 -5.54 4.01
N GLU A 73 -15.27 -5.32 4.10
CA GLU A 73 -16.08 -5.63 5.29
C GLU A 73 -16.43 -7.12 5.36
#